data_AF-A0A7X3SP04-F1
#
_entry.id   AF-A0A7X3SP04-F1
#
_cell.length_a   1.000
_cell.length_b   1.000
_cell.length_c   1.000
_cell.angle_alpha   90.00
_cell.angle_beta   90.00
_cell.angle_gamma   90.00
#
_symmetry.space_group_name_H-M   'P 1'
#
loop_
_entity.id
_entity.type
_entity.pdbx_description
1 polymer ?
#
loop_
_entity_poly.entity_id
_entity_poly.type
_entity_poly.pdbx_seq_one_letter_code
_entity_poly.pdbx_strand_id
1 'polypeptide(L)'
;MGAVPALVFATTMDLATLLWTAAAVMIIQQLEGNVIRPFIQQRAVSMPPALVHFAIVVFGVTFGWLGILLAVPLAVAITVLAKKHASARLRARAQLCPVRSKLHPTRLRCHPPGGVILPPYGLP
;
A
#
# COMPACT_ATOMS: atom_id res chain seq x y z
N MET A 1 -17.54 -2.92 -1.04
CA MET A 1 -18.53 -3.97 -0.74
C MET A 1 -19.78 -3.33 -0.16
N GLY A 2 -20.50 -2.55 -0.96
CA GLY A 2 -21.75 -1.87 -0.56
C GLY A 2 -22.93 -2.19 -1.50
N ALA A 3 -22.72 -3.11 -2.45
CA ALA A 3 -23.70 -3.50 -3.46
C ALA A 3 -24.88 -4.32 -2.91
N VAL A 4 -24.62 -5.13 -1.87
CA VAL A 4 -25.57 -6.14 -1.37
C VAL A 4 -26.88 -5.52 -0.87
N PRO A 5 -26.87 -4.47 0.00
CA PRO A 5 -28.11 -3.87 0.46
C PRO A 5 -28.92 -3.27 -0.69
N ALA A 6 -28.27 -2.58 -1.63
CA ALA A 6 -28.94 -1.96 -2.78
C ALA A 6 -29.65 -2.99 -3.68
N LEU A 7 -29.02 -4.14 -3.93
CA LEU A 7 -29.61 -5.22 -4.70
C LEU A 7 -30.79 -5.87 -3.96
N VAL A 8 -30.67 -6.06 -2.65
CA VAL A 8 -31.75 -6.59 -1.81
C VAL A 8 -32.95 -5.63 -1.75
N PHE A 9 -32.72 -4.32 -1.79
CA PHE A 9 -33.83 -3.35 -1.86
C PHE A 9 -34.52 -3.38 -3.23
N ALA A 10 -33.76 -3.49 -4.33
CA ALA A 10 -34.32 -3.45 -5.68
C ALA A 10 -35.23 -4.64 -6.01
N THR A 11 -35.06 -5.80 -5.34
CA THR A 11 -35.96 -6.96 -5.52
C THR A 11 -37.38 -6.72 -4.98
N THR A 12 -37.57 -5.71 -4.13
CA THR A 12 -38.90 -5.41 -3.55
C THR A 12 -39.79 -4.56 -4.45
N MET A 13 -39.25 -4.00 -5.53
CA MET A 13 -40.01 -3.13 -6.46
C MET A 13 -40.46 -3.86 -7.72
N ASP A 14 -39.52 -4.20 -8.62
CA ASP A 14 -39.82 -4.87 -9.88
C ASP A 14 -38.55 -5.48 -10.49
N LEU A 15 -38.70 -6.48 -11.38
CA LEU A 15 -37.58 -7.15 -12.05
C LEU A 15 -36.80 -6.20 -12.98
N ALA A 16 -37.47 -5.25 -13.62
CA ALA A 16 -36.79 -4.25 -14.45
C ALA A 16 -35.87 -3.35 -13.61
N THR A 17 -36.34 -2.91 -12.43
CA THR A 17 -35.56 -2.08 -11.50
C THR A 17 -34.34 -2.84 -10.96
N LEU A 18 -34.49 -4.14 -10.68
CA LEU A 18 -33.37 -4.99 -10.26
C LEU A 18 -32.28 -5.07 -11.32
N LEU A 19 -32.63 -5.30 -12.59
CA LEU A 19 -31.68 -5.38 -13.71
C LEU A 19 -30.92 -4.06 -13.90
N TRP A 20 -31.63 -2.93 -13.88
CA TRP A 20 -31.01 -1.60 -13.98
C TRP A 20 -30.09 -1.29 -12.80
N THR A 21 -30.52 -1.63 -11.58
CA THR A 21 -29.72 -1.44 -10.37
C THR A 21 -28.47 -2.32 -10.39
N ALA A 22 -28.60 -3.59 -10.79
CA ALA A 22 -27.48 -4.51 -10.92
C ALA A 22 -26.45 -4.03 -11.96
N ALA A 23 -26.91 -3.56 -13.12
CA ALA A 23 -26.04 -2.99 -14.14
C ALA A 23 -25.30 -1.75 -13.63
N ALA A 24 -26.02 -0.80 -13.00
CA ALA A 24 -25.42 0.40 -12.43
C ALA A 24 -24.40 0.08 -11.34
N VAL A 25 -24.75 -0.80 -10.40
CA VAL A 25 -23.85 -1.26 -9.33
C VAL A 25 -22.63 -1.97 -9.92
N MET A 26 -22.79 -2.82 -10.94
CA MET A 26 -21.66 -3.47 -11.60
C MET A 26 -20.70 -2.45 -12.18
N ILE A 27 -21.21 -1.43 -12.90
CA ILE A 27 -20.37 -0.35 -13.46
C ILE A 27 -19.62 0.39 -12.36
N ILE A 28 -20.31 0.77 -11.28
CA ILE A 28 -19.70 1.48 -10.15
C ILE A 28 -18.64 0.61 -9.46
N GLN A 29 -18.95 -0.66 -9.20
CA GLN A 29 -18.03 -1.60 -8.57
C GLN A 29 -16.79 -1.85 -9.43
N GLN A 30 -16.93 -1.88 -10.76
CA GLN A 30 -15.78 -1.97 -11.67
C GLN A 30 -14.93 -0.71 -11.63
N LEU A 31 -15.54 0.48 -11.56
CA LEU A 31 -14.82 1.74 -11.43
C LEU A 31 -14.07 1.83 -10.08
N GLU A 32 -14.74 1.44 -8.99
CA GLU A 32 -14.14 1.38 -7.66
C GLU A 32 -12.97 0.39 -7.62
N GLY A 33 -13.23 -0.83 -8.13
CA GLY A 33 -12.31 -1.96 -8.17
C GLY A 33 -11.05 -1.70 -8.99
N ASN A 34 -11.24 -1.23 -10.22
CA ASN A 34 -10.21 -1.23 -11.25
C ASN A 34 -9.51 0.14 -11.42
N VAL A 35 -10.12 1.23 -10.98
CA VAL A 35 -9.58 2.60 -11.19
C VAL A 35 -9.33 3.31 -9.87
N ILE A 36 -10.34 3.39 -9.01
CA ILE A 36 -10.27 4.17 -7.77
C ILE A 36 -9.30 3.52 -6.77
N ARG A 37 -9.41 2.20 -6.57
CA ARG A 37 -8.51 1.45 -5.68
C ARG A 37 -7.04 1.58 -6.05
N PRO A 38 -6.58 1.33 -7.29
CA PRO A 38 -5.17 1.50 -7.62
C PRO A 38 -4.72 2.96 -7.51
N PHE A 39 -5.56 3.93 -7.86
CA PHE A 39 -5.19 5.35 -7.75
C PHE A 39 -4.97 5.80 -6.31
N ILE A 40 -5.80 5.31 -5.38
CA ILE A 40 -5.64 5.55 -3.93
C ILE A 40 -4.43 4.77 -3.39
N GLN A 41 -4.26 3.52 -3.81
CA GLN A 41 -3.22 2.63 -3.32
C GLN A 41 -1.82 3.02 -3.82
N GLN A 42 -1.72 3.69 -4.97
CA GLN A 42 -0.45 4.23 -5.52
C GLN A 42 0.20 5.29 -4.63
N ARG A 43 -0.59 6.11 -3.91
CA ARG A 43 -0.04 7.13 -3.00
C ARG A 43 0.36 6.54 -1.65
N ALA A 44 -0.09 5.33 -1.32
CA ALA A 44 -0.09 4.82 0.04
C ALA A 44 1.07 3.88 0.40
N VAL A 45 1.80 3.23 -0.52
CA VAL A 45 2.71 2.15 -0.04
C VAL A 45 4.01 1.91 -0.80
N SER A 46 5.09 2.06 -0.04
CA SER A 46 6.44 1.49 -0.17
C SER A 46 6.51 -0.03 0.11
N MET A 47 5.37 -0.71 0.19
CA MET A 47 5.27 -2.16 0.39
C MET A 47 4.20 -2.71 -0.55
N PRO A 48 4.59 -3.48 -1.59
CA PRO A 48 3.65 -4.05 -2.54
C PRO A 48 2.62 -4.94 -1.82
N PRO A 49 1.31 -4.79 -2.08
CA PRO A 49 0.27 -5.67 -1.53
C PRO A 49 0.49 -7.15 -1.89
N ALA A 50 1.20 -7.39 -2.99
CA ALA A 50 1.67 -8.70 -3.41
C ALA A 50 2.53 -9.41 -2.35
N LEU A 51 3.28 -8.67 -1.52
CA LEU A 51 4.09 -9.27 -0.46
C LEU A 51 3.25 -9.96 0.61
N VAL A 52 2.08 -9.39 0.93
CA VAL A 52 1.15 -9.96 1.92
C VAL A 52 0.51 -11.23 1.35
N HIS A 53 0.09 -11.21 0.10
CA HIS A 53 -0.45 -12.40 -0.59
C HIS A 53 0.60 -13.51 -0.67
N PHE A 54 1.84 -13.16 -1.00
CA PHE A 54 2.96 -14.10 -1.02
C PHE A 54 3.24 -14.69 0.37
N ALA A 55 3.21 -13.88 1.42
CA ALA A 55 3.37 -14.35 2.79
C ALA A 55 2.24 -15.33 3.18
N ILE A 56 0.98 -15.05 2.83
CA ILE A 56 -0.14 -15.96 3.11
C ILE A 56 0.07 -17.32 2.43
N VAL A 57 0.52 -17.34 1.17
CA VAL A 57 0.80 -18.60 0.46
C VAL A 57 1.97 -19.35 1.09
N VAL A 58 3.09 -18.67 1.33
CA VAL A 58 4.28 -19.30 1.92
C VAL A 58 3.99 -19.83 3.31
N PHE A 59 3.50 -19.00 4.23
CA PHE A 59 3.21 -19.45 5.59
C PHE A 59 2.06 -20.46 5.64
N GLY A 60 1.04 -20.30 4.78
CA GLY A 60 -0.07 -21.24 4.69
C GLY A 60 0.34 -22.63 4.21
N VAL A 61 1.33 -22.76 3.32
CA VAL A 61 1.85 -24.06 2.90
C VAL A 61 2.80 -24.65 3.95
N THR A 62 3.66 -23.85 4.59
CA THR A 62 4.67 -24.37 5.53
C THR A 62 4.08 -24.74 6.89
N PHE A 63 3.07 -24.01 7.38
CA PHE A 63 2.45 -24.19 8.71
C PHE A 63 0.96 -24.55 8.66
N GLY A 64 0.37 -24.71 7.46
CA GLY A 64 -1.05 -25.00 7.30
C GLY A 64 -1.95 -23.86 7.77
N TRP A 65 -3.07 -24.20 8.40
CA TRP A 65 -4.08 -23.21 8.85
C TRP A 65 -3.52 -22.22 9.88
N LEU A 66 -2.62 -22.66 10.77
CA LEU A 66 -1.92 -21.80 11.73
C LEU A 66 -1.06 -20.75 11.01
N GLY A 67 -0.44 -21.16 9.90
CA GLY A 67 0.33 -20.27 9.04
C GLY A 67 -0.50 -19.16 8.43
N ILE A 68 -1.73 -19.47 8.00
CA ILE A 68 -2.66 -18.47 7.43
C ILE A 68 -3.12 -17.48 8.51
N LEU A 69 -3.46 -17.97 9.70
CA LEU A 69 -3.88 -17.14 10.84
C LEU A 69 -2.79 -16.13 11.24
N LEU A 70 -1.54 -16.59 11.24
CA LEU A 70 -0.38 -15.80 11.64
C LEU A 70 0.29 -15.06 10.47
N ALA A 71 -0.13 -15.27 9.23
CA ALA A 71 0.55 -14.73 8.04
C ALA A 71 0.63 -13.20 8.05
N VAL A 72 -0.47 -12.52 8.40
CA VAL A 72 -0.54 -11.05 8.40
C VAL A 72 0.41 -10.44 9.45
N PRO A 73 0.34 -10.80 10.74
CA PRO A 73 1.26 -10.24 11.73
C PRO A 73 2.73 -10.58 11.45
N LEU A 74 3.05 -11.79 10.96
CA LEU A 74 4.43 -12.13 10.56
C LEU A 74 4.91 -11.31 9.35
N ALA A 75 4.09 -11.12 8.33
CA ALA A 75 4.43 -10.31 7.16
C ALA A 75 4.76 -8.86 7.58
N VAL A 76 3.99 -8.29 8.51
CA VAL A 76 4.27 -6.95 9.06
C VAL A 76 5.58 -6.94 9.85
N ALA A 77 5.83 -7.92 10.72
CA ALA A 77 7.06 -8.00 11.49
C ALA A 77 8.32 -8.09 10.61
N ILE A 78 8.30 -8.96 9.61
CA ILE A 78 9.41 -9.16 8.65
C ILE A 78 9.68 -7.86 7.88
N THR A 79 8.62 -7.20 7.40
CA THR A 79 8.77 -5.99 6.58
C THR A 79 9.23 -4.78 7.39
N VAL A 80 8.84 -4.65 8.66
CA VAL A 80 9.38 -3.64 9.58
C VAL A 80 10.86 -3.91 9.87
N LEU A 81 11.24 -5.16 10.12
CA LEU A 81 12.64 -5.54 10.34
C LEU A 81 13.50 -5.22 9.10
N ALA A 82 13.01 -5.58 7.90
CA ALA A 82 13.68 -5.26 6.64
C ALA A 82 13.86 -3.74 6.46
N LYS A 83 12.85 -2.92 6.76
CA LYS A 83 12.94 -1.45 6.74
C LYS A 83 13.95 -0.91 7.75
N LYS A 84 14.03 -1.48 8.95
CA LYS A 84 15.02 -1.10 9.97
C LYS A 84 16.45 -1.36 9.50
N HIS A 85 16.71 -2.51 8.86
CA HIS A 85 18.04 -2.81 8.29
C HIS A 85 18.37 -1.96 7.07
N ALA A 86 17.41 -1.69 6.19
CA ALA A 86 17.61 -0.86 5.00
C ALA A 86 17.87 0.62 5.35
N SER A 87 17.16 1.16 6.33
CA SER A 87 17.33 2.54 6.79
C SER A 87 18.69 2.79 7.46
N ALA A 88 19.25 1.78 8.14
CA ALA A 88 20.63 1.84 8.66
C ALA A 88 21.66 2.04 7.53
N ARG A 89 21.46 1.41 6.37
CA ARG A 89 22.33 1.57 5.19
C ARG A 89 22.15 2.90 4.47
N LEU A 90 20.92 3.43 4.44
CA LEU A 90 20.66 4.76 3.87
C LEU A 90 21.25 5.88 4.71
N ARG A 91 21.22 5.78 6.05
CA ARG A 91 21.85 6.78 6.95
C ARG A 91 23.36 6.88 6.69
N ALA A 92 24.03 5.77 6.41
CA ALA A 92 25.45 5.77 6.04
C ALA A 92 25.74 6.49 4.70
N ARG A 93 24.80 6.49 3.74
CA ARG A 93 24.92 7.22 2.46
C ARG A 93 24.46 8.68 2.53
N ALA A 94 23.42 8.97 3.33
CA ALA A 94 22.92 10.33 3.55
C ALA A 94 23.97 11.22 4.27
N GLN A 95 24.84 10.63 5.09
CA GLN A 95 25.97 11.32 5.70
C GLN A 95 27.06 11.78 4.69
N LEU A 96 27.00 11.36 3.42
CA LEU A 96 27.89 11.91 2.37
C LEU A 96 27.40 13.24 1.77
N CYS A 97 26.22 13.75 2.15
CA CYS A 97 25.78 15.13 1.86
C CYS A 97 25.74 15.95 3.17
N PRO A 98 26.40 17.11 3.25
CA PRO A 98 27.82 17.15 3.57
C PRO A 98 28.13 17.94 4.87
N VAL A 99 29.02 17.39 5.69
CA VAL A 99 29.86 18.09 6.70
C VAL A 99 30.94 18.97 6.02
N ARG A 100 30.82 19.26 4.72
CA ARG A 100 31.72 20.13 3.95
C ARG A 100 31.24 21.59 3.96
N SER A 101 30.86 22.09 5.13
CA SER A 101 30.30 23.44 5.37
C SER A 101 31.35 24.45 5.86
N LYS A 102 32.62 24.30 5.45
CA LYS A 102 33.67 25.29 5.76
C LYS A 102 34.50 25.69 4.54
N LEU A 103 33.90 25.77 3.35
CA LEU A 103 34.48 26.54 2.25
C LEU A 103 33.40 26.95 1.23
N HIS A 104 33.14 28.26 1.17
CA HIS A 104 32.41 29.01 0.13
C HIS A 104 30.85 29.07 0.12
N PRO A 105 30.24 30.28 0.09
CA PRO A 105 28.80 30.50 0.29
C PRO A 105 28.02 30.73 -1.02
N THR A 106 28.31 29.99 -2.10
CA THR A 106 27.63 30.25 -3.37
C THR A 106 27.26 28.96 -4.09
N ARG A 107 26.02 28.51 -3.80
CA ARG A 107 25.21 27.53 -4.55
C ARG A 107 25.79 26.12 -4.70
N LEU A 108 25.54 25.26 -3.71
CA LEU A 108 25.30 23.84 -3.99
C LEU A 108 23.90 23.47 -3.50
N ARG A 109 22.93 23.38 -4.43
CA ARG A 109 21.70 22.62 -4.19
C ARG A 109 22.09 21.15 -4.23
N CYS A 110 22.06 20.49 -3.08
CA CYS A 110 22.07 19.03 -3.06
C CYS A 110 20.76 18.56 -3.71
N HIS A 111 20.81 18.16 -4.97
CA HIS A 111 19.70 17.46 -5.61
C HIS A 111 19.79 15.99 -5.15
N PRO A 112 18.82 15.46 -4.40
CA PRO A 112 18.82 14.05 -4.04
C PRO A 112 18.75 13.20 -5.33
N PRO A 113 19.51 12.09 -5.43
CA PRO A 113 19.35 11.18 -6.54
C PRO A 113 18.04 10.41 -6.32
N GLY A 114 17.05 10.68 -7.16
CA GLY A 114 15.84 9.87 -7.32
C GLY A 114 14.83 9.95 -6.18
N GLY A 115 13.87 10.88 -6.31
CA GLY A 115 12.45 10.67 -5.96
C GLY A 115 12.08 10.05 -4.61
N VAL A 116 12.90 10.20 -3.55
CA VAL A 116 12.54 9.71 -2.22
C VAL A 116 11.48 10.65 -1.64
N ILE A 117 10.22 10.27 -1.77
CA ILE A 117 9.10 10.86 -1.04
C ILE A 117 9.33 10.51 0.44
N LEU A 118 9.84 11.48 1.23
CA LEU A 118 9.91 11.35 2.68
C LEU A 118 8.46 11.16 3.21
N PRO A 119 8.18 10.16 4.05
CA PRO A 119 6.87 10.04 4.67
C PRO A 119 6.64 11.23 5.64
N PRO A 120 5.40 11.75 5.74
CA PRO A 120 5.05 12.88 6.62
C PRO A 120 4.92 12.48 8.10
N TYR A 121 5.61 11.43 8.53
CA TYR A 121 5.61 11.00 9.93
C TYR A 121 6.92 11.43 10.56
N GLY A 122 6.85 12.53 11.32
CA GLY A 122 7.94 12.98 12.18
C GLY A 122 8.44 11.86 13.09
N LEU A 123 9.75 11.79 13.23
CA LEU A 123 10.45 11.12 14.32
C LEU A 123 11.23 12.19 15.09
N PRO A 124 11.48 12.00 16.39
CA PRO A 124 10.65 11.45 17.45
C PRO A 124 9.80 12.52 18.16
#